data_AF-A0A2S7IGG3-F1
#
_entry.id   AF-A0A2S7IGG3-F1
#
_cell.length_a   1.000
_cell.length_b   1.000
_cell.length_c   1.000
_cell.angle_alpha   90.00
_cell.angle_beta   90.00
_cell.angle_gamma   90.00
#
_symmetry.space_group_name_H-M   'P 1'
#
loop_
_entity.id
_entity.type
_entity.pdbx_description
1 polymer ?
#
loop_
_entity_poly.entity_id
_entity_poly.type
_entity_poly.pdbx_seq_one_letter_code
_entity_poly.pdbx_strand_id
1 'polypeptide(L)'
;MKKVFALVLTVLSMVTSSCKKGDDLDPATQSPAPNEVVGKWSFGRSSAGSYWDNGDNYVGHANEQSMSFEFKKNGTYECYTINNVTAYNCRTEVFSFEKGHVKFNEEEGTLTVTPTEGNFKSKDNCVNNHNFKRKMTASELKEHKKVYYYTVTESKGKPAILISTIPDATEYDGLLMTPGSW
;
A
#
# COMPACT_ATOMS: atom_id res chain seq x y z
N MET A 1 42.29 34.41 59.48
CA MET A 1 43.59 34.18 58.81
C MET A 1 43.56 32.81 58.14
N LYS A 2 44.03 32.76 56.88
CA LYS A 2 44.41 31.61 56.04
C LYS A 2 43.31 30.62 55.60
N LYS A 3 43.06 30.71 54.28
CA LYS A 3 42.35 29.82 53.38
C LYS A 3 43.02 28.44 53.34
N VAL A 4 42.23 27.37 53.19
CA VAL A 4 42.66 26.15 52.48
C VAL A 4 41.53 25.73 51.55
N PHE A 5 41.87 25.76 50.26
CA PHE A 5 41.12 25.27 49.11
C PHE A 5 41.27 23.73 49.06
N ALA A 6 40.19 22.99 48.85
CA ALA A 6 40.29 21.60 48.39
C ALA A 6 39.10 21.26 47.47
N LEU A 7 39.48 21.10 46.21
CA LEU A 7 38.75 20.61 45.04
C LEU A 7 37.97 19.32 45.33
N VAL A 8 36.68 19.27 45.02
CA VAL A 8 35.97 18.00 44.75
C VAL A 8 35.21 18.16 43.45
N LEU A 9 35.87 17.72 42.38
CA LEU A 9 35.37 17.60 41.03
C LEU A 9 34.93 16.14 40.86
N THR A 10 33.65 15.83 41.10
CA THR A 10 33.12 14.49 40.83
C THR A 10 32.26 14.54 39.58
N VAL A 11 32.77 13.83 38.58
CA VAL A 11 32.29 13.71 37.21
C VAL A 11 30.82 13.26 37.17
N LEU A 12 29.97 14.11 36.59
CA LEU A 12 28.63 13.74 36.17
C LEU A 12 28.76 12.93 34.88
N SER A 13 28.70 11.61 34.99
CA SER A 13 28.69 10.67 33.88
C SER A 13 27.45 10.90 33.03
N MET A 14 27.62 11.63 31.91
CA MET A 14 26.67 11.65 30.81
C MET A 14 26.58 10.22 30.26
N VAL A 15 25.48 9.54 30.57
CA VAL A 15 25.05 8.36 29.83
C VAL A 15 24.66 8.88 28.45
N THR A 16 25.60 8.87 27.51
CA THR A 16 25.31 9.03 26.10
C THR A 16 24.55 7.78 25.67
N SER A 17 23.22 7.84 25.72
CA SER A 17 22.38 6.96 24.91
C SER A 17 22.85 7.14 23.47
N SER A 18 23.67 6.19 23.03
CA SER A 18 23.96 5.96 21.63
C SER A 18 22.63 5.54 21.01
N CYS A 19 21.81 6.54 20.63
CA CYS A 19 20.75 6.35 19.67
C CYS A 19 21.42 5.76 18.44
N LYS A 20 21.37 4.43 18.31
CA LYS A 20 21.52 3.78 17.02
C LYS A 20 20.58 4.52 16.10
N LYS A 21 21.13 5.10 15.04
CA LYS A 21 20.43 5.71 13.92
C LYS A 21 19.57 4.61 13.32
N GLY A 22 18.41 4.38 13.93
CA GLY A 22 17.30 3.70 13.29
C GLY A 22 16.91 4.57 12.11
N ASP A 23 16.34 3.97 11.08
CA ASP A 23 15.73 4.74 10.01
C ASP A 23 14.67 5.64 10.65
N ASP A 24 15.02 6.90 10.90
CA ASP A 24 14.15 7.87 11.53
C ASP A 24 12.96 8.05 10.59
N LEU A 25 11.81 7.51 11.01
CA LEU A 25 10.56 7.68 10.28
C LEU A 25 10.27 9.17 10.17
N ASP A 26 9.90 9.65 8.99
CA ASP A 26 9.38 11.02 8.86
C ASP A 26 7.98 11.07 9.48
N PRO A 27 7.77 11.67 10.67
CA PRO A 27 6.47 11.65 11.33
C PRO A 27 5.40 12.42 10.55
N ALA A 28 5.77 13.23 9.55
CA ALA A 28 4.82 13.90 8.68
C ALA A 28 4.16 12.92 7.70
N THR A 29 4.87 11.88 7.27
CA THR A 29 4.44 10.98 6.19
C THR A 29 4.44 9.50 6.56
N GLN A 30 5.02 9.14 7.71
CA GLN A 30 5.20 7.77 8.17
C GLN A 30 4.76 7.57 9.63
N SER A 31 4.33 6.36 9.92
CA SER A 31 4.30 5.80 11.28
C SER A 31 4.72 4.34 11.21
N PRO A 32 5.11 3.71 12.33
CA PRO A 32 5.13 2.25 12.38
C PRO A 32 3.76 1.70 11.98
N ALA A 33 3.75 0.61 11.21
CA ALA A 33 2.51 -0.10 10.91
C ALA A 33 2.08 -0.95 12.13
N PRO A 34 0.79 -0.95 12.52
CA PRO A 34 0.28 -1.85 13.54
C PRO A 34 0.65 -3.31 13.26
N ASN A 35 0.95 -4.09 14.29
CA ASN A 35 1.51 -5.44 14.10
C ASN A 35 0.57 -6.36 13.31
N GLU A 36 -0.73 -6.18 13.49
CA GLU A 36 -1.82 -6.92 12.86
C GLU A 36 -2.01 -6.57 11.38
N VAL A 37 -1.52 -5.41 10.92
CA VAL A 37 -1.57 -5.03 9.50
C VAL A 37 -0.26 -5.27 8.76
N VAL A 38 0.84 -5.50 9.46
CA VAL A 38 2.14 -5.83 8.85
C VAL A 38 2.03 -7.12 8.06
N GLY A 39 2.33 -7.05 6.76
CA GLY A 39 2.27 -8.22 5.88
C GLY A 39 1.75 -7.87 4.49
N LYS A 40 1.44 -8.94 3.74
CA LYS A 40 0.93 -8.89 2.37
C LYS A 40 -0.56 -9.18 2.37
N TRP A 41 -1.32 -8.30 1.74
CA TRP A 41 -2.78 -8.34 1.67
C TRP A 41 -3.23 -8.20 0.24
N SER A 42 -4.12 -9.08 -0.21
CA SER A 42 -4.64 -9.09 -1.56
C SER A 42 -6.16 -9.13 -1.59
N PHE A 43 -6.71 -8.38 -2.51
CA PHE A 43 -8.10 -8.41 -2.93
C PHE A 43 -8.16 -8.71 -4.42
N GLY A 44 -9.17 -9.46 -4.83
CA GLY A 44 -9.45 -9.75 -6.23
C GLY A 44 -10.92 -10.03 -6.46
N ARG A 45 -11.44 -9.55 -7.59
CA ARG A 45 -12.77 -9.88 -8.09
C ARG A 45 -12.75 -10.00 -9.61
N SER A 46 -13.60 -10.86 -10.14
CA SER A 46 -13.88 -10.95 -11.57
C SER A 46 -15.38 -11.04 -11.81
N SER A 47 -15.81 -10.59 -12.99
CA SER A 47 -17.20 -10.75 -13.42
C SER A 47 -17.52 -12.22 -13.69
N ALA A 48 -18.75 -12.64 -13.41
CA ALA A 48 -19.21 -13.99 -13.78
C ALA A 48 -19.18 -14.22 -15.31
N GLY A 49 -19.40 -13.18 -16.11
CA GLY A 49 -19.32 -13.23 -17.57
C GLY A 49 -17.87 -13.33 -18.08
N SER A 50 -17.70 -14.10 -19.15
CA SER A 50 -16.42 -14.31 -19.85
C SER A 50 -16.58 -14.17 -21.36
N TYR A 51 -15.49 -13.80 -22.02
CA TYR A 51 -15.39 -13.74 -23.47
C TYR A 51 -14.46 -14.81 -24.02
N TRP A 52 -14.86 -15.31 -25.19
CA TRP A 52 -14.16 -16.30 -25.98
C TRP A 52 -14.06 -15.75 -27.41
N ASP A 53 -12.95 -16.02 -28.10
CA ASP A 53 -12.81 -15.63 -29.50
C ASP A 53 -13.54 -16.61 -30.44
N ASN A 54 -13.54 -16.31 -31.73
CA ASN A 54 -14.18 -17.16 -32.75
C ASN A 54 -13.48 -18.51 -32.98
N GLY A 55 -12.32 -18.73 -32.35
CA GLY A 55 -11.56 -19.98 -32.38
C GLY A 55 -11.67 -20.76 -31.07
N ASP A 56 -12.68 -20.47 -30.25
CA ASP A 56 -12.92 -21.07 -28.93
C ASP A 56 -11.78 -20.86 -27.92
N ASN A 57 -10.94 -19.84 -28.11
CA ASN A 57 -9.91 -19.49 -27.13
C ASN A 57 -10.47 -18.52 -26.09
N TYR A 58 -10.17 -18.81 -24.81
CA TYR A 58 -10.54 -17.92 -23.71
C TYR A 58 -9.78 -16.60 -23.81
N VAL A 59 -10.52 -15.49 -23.82
CA VAL A 59 -9.94 -14.13 -23.87
C VAL A 59 -9.81 -13.56 -22.46
N GLY A 60 -10.83 -13.72 -21.62
CA GLY A 60 -10.86 -13.16 -20.28
C GLY A 60 -12.26 -12.95 -19.72
N HIS A 61 -12.34 -12.65 -18.43
CA HIS A 61 -13.58 -12.15 -17.82
C HIS A 61 -13.89 -10.75 -18.34
N ALA A 62 -15.18 -10.38 -18.35
CA ALA A 62 -15.62 -9.05 -18.79
C ALA A 62 -14.96 -7.93 -18.00
N ASN A 63 -14.84 -8.10 -16.67
CA ASN A 63 -14.08 -7.21 -15.80
C ASN A 63 -13.30 -8.03 -14.78
N GLU A 64 -12.06 -7.62 -14.51
CA GLU A 64 -11.25 -8.15 -13.43
C GLU A 64 -10.57 -7.00 -12.70
N GLN A 65 -10.50 -7.09 -11.38
CA GLN A 65 -9.80 -6.13 -10.56
C GLN A 65 -9.04 -6.86 -9.48
N SER A 66 -7.79 -6.45 -9.27
CA SER A 66 -7.01 -6.86 -8.11
C SER A 66 -6.30 -5.65 -7.53
N MET A 67 -6.21 -5.61 -6.21
CA MET A 67 -5.36 -4.69 -5.48
C MET A 67 -4.63 -5.45 -4.37
N SER A 68 -3.35 -5.19 -4.24
CA SER A 68 -2.49 -5.84 -3.25
C SER A 68 -1.62 -4.82 -2.54
N PHE A 69 -1.62 -4.84 -1.21
CA PHE A 69 -0.74 -4.03 -0.37
C PHE A 69 0.27 -4.90 0.34
N GLU A 70 1.50 -4.41 0.46
CA GLU A 70 2.46 -4.89 1.46
C GLU A 70 2.74 -3.73 2.44
N PHE A 71 2.43 -3.91 3.71
CA PHE A 71 2.76 -2.94 4.76
C PHE A 71 3.94 -3.46 5.59
N LYS A 72 5.00 -2.66 5.68
CA LYS A 72 6.22 -3.01 6.42
C LYS A 72 6.26 -2.27 7.75
N LYS A 73 6.91 -2.87 8.76
CA LYS A 73 7.04 -2.30 10.12
C LYS A 73 7.64 -0.89 10.15
N ASN A 74 8.48 -0.57 9.17
CA ASN A 74 9.16 0.72 9.04
C ASN A 74 8.32 1.81 8.34
N GLY A 75 6.99 1.69 8.31
CA GLY A 75 6.12 2.72 7.71
C GLY A 75 6.34 2.90 6.22
N THR A 76 6.73 1.83 5.51
CA THR A 76 6.76 1.80 4.05
C THR A 76 5.71 0.83 3.52
N TYR A 77 5.26 1.09 2.30
CA TYR A 77 4.30 0.23 1.63
C TYR A 77 4.67 -0.02 0.17
N GLU A 78 4.13 -1.10 -0.37
CA GLU A 78 4.04 -1.35 -1.81
C GLU A 78 2.57 -1.63 -2.15
N CYS A 79 2.11 -1.14 -3.30
CA CYS A 79 0.77 -1.39 -3.82
C CYS A 79 0.84 -1.80 -5.28
N TYR A 80 0.12 -2.87 -5.61
CA TYR A 80 -0.05 -3.37 -6.97
C TYR A 80 -1.54 -3.34 -7.30
N THR A 81 -1.91 -2.71 -8.42
CA THR A 81 -3.28 -2.75 -8.92
C THR A 81 -3.32 -3.29 -10.33
N ILE A 82 -4.28 -4.17 -10.59
CA ILE A 82 -4.58 -4.71 -11.91
C ILE A 82 -6.04 -4.42 -12.19
N ASN A 83 -6.34 -3.82 -13.32
CA ASN A 83 -7.70 -3.70 -13.84
C ASN A 83 -7.70 -4.22 -15.27
N ASN A 84 -8.55 -5.19 -15.55
CA ASN A 84 -8.73 -5.72 -16.89
C ASN A 84 -10.18 -5.53 -17.32
N VAL A 85 -10.37 -5.16 -18.58
CA VAL A 85 -11.68 -5.10 -19.23
C VAL A 85 -11.59 -5.89 -20.52
N THR A 86 -12.56 -6.77 -20.74
CA THR A 86 -12.69 -7.54 -21.97
C THR A 86 -14.01 -7.21 -22.64
N ALA A 87 -13.97 -6.92 -23.93
CA ALA A 87 -15.14 -6.70 -24.77
C ALA A 87 -14.91 -7.37 -26.14
N TYR A 88 -15.78 -8.30 -26.51
CA TYR A 88 -15.57 -9.18 -27.67
C TYR A 88 -14.21 -9.92 -27.56
N ASN A 89 -13.40 -9.87 -28.61
CA ASN A 89 -12.02 -10.40 -28.61
C ASN A 89 -10.98 -9.36 -28.15
N CYS A 90 -11.40 -8.17 -27.70
CA CYS A 90 -10.51 -7.11 -27.22
C CYS A 90 -10.36 -7.16 -25.71
N ARG A 91 -9.13 -7.11 -25.23
CA ARG A 91 -8.76 -7.12 -23.82
C ARG A 91 -7.78 -6.00 -23.55
N THR A 92 -8.17 -5.12 -22.64
CA THR A 92 -7.31 -4.06 -22.10
C THR A 92 -6.93 -4.41 -20.66
N GLU A 93 -5.64 -4.40 -20.36
CA GLU A 93 -5.06 -4.70 -19.05
C GLU A 93 -4.25 -3.49 -18.59
N VAL A 94 -4.65 -2.89 -17.46
CA VAL A 94 -3.97 -1.76 -16.84
C VAL A 94 -3.36 -2.22 -15.52
N PHE A 95 -2.05 -2.07 -15.43
CA PHE A 95 -1.25 -2.37 -14.25
C PHE A 95 -0.70 -1.07 -13.69
N SER A 96 -0.89 -0.85 -12.39
CA SER A 96 -0.13 0.14 -11.64
C SER A 96 0.66 -0.52 -10.53
N PHE A 97 1.84 0.03 -10.29
CA PHE A 97 2.66 -0.28 -9.13
C PHE A 97 3.06 1.03 -8.49
N GLU A 98 2.99 1.12 -7.18
CA GLU A 98 3.53 2.23 -6.42
C GLU A 98 4.13 1.74 -5.11
N LYS A 99 5.12 2.48 -4.61
CA LYS A 99 5.68 2.29 -3.29
C LYS A 99 5.98 3.63 -2.65
N GLY A 100 6.05 3.65 -1.33
CA GLY A 100 6.38 4.85 -0.61
C GLY A 100 6.16 4.71 0.88
N HIS A 101 5.64 5.77 1.47
CA HIS A 101 5.44 5.92 2.90
C HIS A 101 3.97 5.67 3.27
N VAL A 102 3.76 5.06 4.42
CA VAL A 102 2.42 4.88 4.99
C VAL A 102 2.39 5.41 6.42
N LYS A 103 1.35 6.16 6.73
CA LYS A 103 1.07 6.66 8.08
C LYS A 103 -0.29 6.16 8.52
N PHE A 104 -0.32 5.41 9.60
CA PHE A 104 -1.53 4.94 10.26
C PHE A 104 -1.98 5.95 11.32
N ASN A 105 -3.29 6.13 11.41
CA ASN A 105 -3.97 6.78 12.51
C ASN A 105 -4.94 5.74 13.11
N GLU A 106 -4.51 5.05 14.17
CA GLU A 106 -5.29 4.00 14.82
C GLU A 106 -6.55 4.56 15.50
N GLU A 107 -6.51 5.78 16.03
CA GLU A 107 -7.65 6.42 16.68
C GLU A 107 -8.78 6.72 15.69
N GLU A 108 -8.43 7.13 14.46
CA GLU A 108 -9.40 7.42 13.39
C GLU A 108 -9.71 6.20 12.51
N GLY A 109 -8.99 5.09 12.67
CA GLY A 109 -9.10 3.93 11.78
C GLY A 109 -8.72 4.25 10.33
N THR A 110 -7.73 5.13 10.12
CA THR A 110 -7.27 5.54 8.78
C THR A 110 -5.81 5.22 8.53
N LEU A 111 -5.46 5.09 7.25
CA LEU A 111 -4.08 5.06 6.78
C LEU A 111 -3.92 6.03 5.60
N THR A 112 -2.81 6.74 5.56
CA THR A 112 -2.45 7.63 4.45
C THR A 112 -1.24 7.05 3.73
N VAL A 113 -1.41 6.74 2.45
CA VAL A 113 -0.30 6.36 1.58
C VAL A 113 0.25 7.58 0.86
N THR A 114 1.57 7.70 0.82
CA THR A 114 2.30 8.75 0.11
C THR A 114 3.30 8.09 -0.84
N PRO A 115 2.95 7.89 -2.12
CA PRO A 115 3.84 7.31 -3.11
C PRO A 115 5.11 8.15 -3.31
N THR A 116 6.25 7.49 -3.43
CA THR A 116 7.54 8.12 -3.79
C THR A 116 8.08 7.61 -5.11
N GLU A 117 7.65 6.42 -5.54
CA GLU A 117 7.93 5.85 -6.85
C GLU A 117 6.71 5.06 -7.34
N GLY A 118 6.49 5.04 -8.65
CA GLY A 118 5.47 4.21 -9.24
C GLY A 118 5.60 4.08 -10.75
N ASN A 119 4.87 3.13 -11.32
CA ASN A 119 4.86 2.80 -12.73
C ASN A 119 3.45 2.47 -13.20
N PHE A 120 3.16 2.82 -14.44
CA PHE A 120 2.00 2.36 -15.17
C PHE A 120 2.41 1.48 -16.34
N LYS A 121 1.60 0.48 -16.62
CA LYS A 121 1.68 -0.34 -17.81
C LYS A 121 0.28 -0.61 -18.33
N SER A 122 0.09 -0.45 -19.62
CA SER A 122 -1.15 -0.80 -20.31
C SER A 122 -0.84 -1.79 -21.43
N LYS A 123 -1.73 -2.76 -21.60
CA LYS A 123 -1.76 -3.68 -22.74
C LYS A 123 -3.17 -3.71 -23.30
N ASP A 124 -3.27 -3.72 -24.61
CA ASP A 124 -4.49 -3.77 -25.40
C ASP A 124 -4.15 -4.57 -26.65
N ASN A 125 -4.87 -5.67 -26.86
CA ASN A 125 -4.64 -6.57 -27.99
C ASN A 125 -5.35 -6.10 -29.28
N CYS A 126 -6.24 -5.12 -29.21
CA CYS A 126 -6.97 -4.58 -30.37
C CYS A 126 -6.43 -3.21 -30.80
N VAL A 127 -5.92 -2.40 -29.87
CA VAL A 127 -5.49 -1.02 -30.14
C VAL A 127 -4.05 -0.80 -29.66
N ASN A 128 -3.08 -1.04 -30.54
CA ASN A 128 -1.65 -1.00 -30.21
C ASN A 128 -1.15 0.32 -29.63
N ASN A 129 -1.77 1.46 -29.96
CA ASN A 129 -1.37 2.77 -29.42
C ASN A 129 -1.76 2.97 -27.93
N HIS A 130 -2.60 2.10 -27.37
CA HIS A 130 -2.90 2.06 -25.93
C HIS A 130 -1.83 1.32 -25.14
N ASN A 131 -0.86 0.69 -25.81
CA ASN A 131 0.22 -0.07 -25.17
C ASN A 131 1.33 0.85 -24.74
N PHE A 132 1.60 0.88 -23.43
CA PHE A 132 2.70 1.66 -22.89
C PHE A 132 3.23 1.05 -21.59
N LYS A 133 4.45 1.45 -21.24
CA LYS A 133 5.05 1.24 -19.92
C LYS A 133 5.86 2.48 -19.57
N ARG A 134 5.56 3.12 -18.45
CA ARG A 134 6.28 4.32 -18.02
C ARG A 134 6.25 4.48 -16.50
N LYS A 135 7.17 5.30 -16.00
CA LYS A 135 7.11 5.78 -14.61
C LYS A 135 5.94 6.75 -14.44
N MET A 136 5.41 6.81 -13.23
CA MET A 136 4.55 7.91 -12.80
C MET A 136 5.37 9.21 -12.80
N THR A 137 4.73 10.30 -13.20
CA THR A 137 5.24 11.66 -13.08
C THR A 137 5.10 12.15 -11.64
N ALA A 138 5.78 13.25 -11.30
CA ALA A 138 5.67 13.84 -9.96
C ALA A 138 4.24 14.32 -9.62
N SER A 139 3.48 14.82 -10.62
CA SER A 139 2.08 15.20 -10.41
C SER A 139 1.21 13.97 -10.11
N GLU A 140 1.38 12.89 -10.87
CA GLU A 140 0.64 11.65 -10.66
C GLU A 140 0.94 11.04 -9.28
N LEU A 141 2.21 11.00 -8.85
CA LEU A 141 2.57 10.54 -7.50
C LEU A 141 1.87 11.36 -6.40
N LYS A 142 1.75 12.69 -6.61
CA LYS A 142 1.07 13.59 -5.67
C LYS A 142 -0.44 13.34 -5.66
N GLU A 143 -1.05 13.13 -6.83
CA GLU A 143 -2.48 12.81 -6.98
C GLU A 143 -2.84 11.43 -6.40
N HIS A 144 -1.88 10.50 -6.41
CA HIS A 144 -2.01 9.18 -5.82
C HIS A 144 -1.83 9.15 -4.29
N LYS A 145 -1.47 10.27 -3.66
CA LYS A 145 -1.55 10.38 -2.20
C LYS A 145 -3.00 10.19 -1.76
N LYS A 146 -3.27 9.12 -1.01
CA LYS A 146 -4.64 8.71 -0.68
C LYS A 146 -4.78 8.40 0.81
N VAL A 147 -5.90 8.85 1.37
CA VAL A 147 -6.37 8.41 2.68
C VAL A 147 -7.36 7.27 2.46
N TYR A 148 -7.16 6.19 3.21
CA TYR A 148 -8.08 5.07 3.30
C TYR A 148 -8.57 4.92 4.74
N TYR A 149 -9.78 4.42 4.89
CA TYR A 149 -10.26 3.81 6.13
C TYR A 149 -9.85 2.35 6.12
N TYR A 150 -9.49 1.82 7.29
CA TYR A 150 -9.17 0.41 7.42
C TYR A 150 -9.78 -0.21 8.68
N THR A 151 -10.10 -1.49 8.60
CA THR A 151 -10.56 -2.28 9.74
C THR A 151 -9.93 -3.65 9.69
N VAL A 152 -9.24 -4.03 10.76
CA VAL A 152 -8.75 -5.39 10.95
C VAL A 152 -9.93 -6.27 11.34
N THR A 153 -10.12 -7.36 10.61
CA THR A 153 -11.29 -8.22 10.72
C THR A 153 -10.91 -9.67 10.41
N GLU A 154 -11.91 -10.52 10.26
CA GLU A 154 -11.75 -11.90 9.83
C GLU A 154 -12.63 -12.20 8.62
N SER A 155 -12.12 -13.03 7.72
CA SER A 155 -12.90 -13.61 6.64
C SER A 155 -12.68 -15.12 6.63
N LYS A 156 -13.79 -15.88 6.76
CA LYS A 156 -13.76 -17.35 6.76
C LYS A 156 -12.76 -17.94 7.78
N GLY A 157 -12.70 -17.34 8.98
CA GLY A 157 -11.82 -17.77 10.08
C GLY A 157 -10.33 -17.48 9.86
N LYS A 158 -10.00 -16.56 8.94
CA LYS A 158 -8.63 -16.08 8.71
C LYS A 158 -8.57 -14.56 8.90
N PRO A 159 -7.42 -14.01 9.35
CA PRO A 159 -7.22 -12.57 9.40
C PRO A 159 -7.50 -11.91 8.05
N ALA A 160 -8.11 -10.74 8.08
CA ALA A 160 -8.41 -9.92 6.91
C ALA A 160 -8.29 -8.43 7.27
N ILE A 161 -8.12 -7.59 6.24
CA ILE A 161 -8.20 -6.14 6.38
C ILE A 161 -9.24 -5.65 5.40
N LEU A 162 -10.26 -4.96 5.88
CA LEU A 162 -11.13 -4.17 5.03
C LEU A 162 -10.47 -2.81 4.78
N ILE A 163 -10.19 -2.46 3.53
CA ILE A 163 -9.70 -1.12 3.14
C ILE A 163 -10.78 -0.41 2.32
N SER A 164 -11.08 0.85 2.60
CA SER A 164 -12.08 1.62 1.87
C SER A 164 -11.70 3.08 1.69
N THR A 165 -12.30 3.74 0.70
CA THR A 165 -12.20 5.20 0.50
C THR A 165 -13.33 5.97 1.17
N ILE A 166 -14.27 5.29 1.84
CA ILE A 166 -15.36 5.88 2.61
C ILE A 166 -15.33 5.34 4.05
N PRO A 167 -15.78 6.13 5.04
CA PRO A 167 -15.92 5.67 6.42
C PRO A 167 -17.01 4.59 6.52
N ASP A 168 -16.96 3.79 7.59
CA ASP A 168 -17.98 2.79 7.96
C ASP A 168 -18.35 1.80 6.84
N ALA A 169 -17.39 1.54 5.94
CA ALA A 169 -17.57 0.62 4.82
C ALA A 169 -17.84 -0.79 5.31
N THR A 170 -18.70 -1.51 4.58
CA THR A 170 -18.85 -2.96 4.72
C THR A 170 -17.96 -3.69 3.73
N GLU A 171 -17.95 -5.03 3.78
CA GLU A 171 -17.29 -5.86 2.75
C GLU A 171 -17.81 -5.64 1.33
N TYR A 172 -19.01 -5.06 1.18
CA TYR A 172 -19.61 -4.73 -0.12
C TYR A 172 -19.16 -3.36 -0.65
N ASP A 173 -18.71 -2.47 0.24
CA ASP A 173 -18.32 -1.10 -0.10
C ASP A 173 -16.79 -0.95 -0.24
N GLY A 174 -16.02 -1.82 0.40
CA GLY A 174 -14.57 -1.79 0.44
C GLY A 174 -13.87 -2.97 -0.22
N LEU A 175 -12.56 -3.04 0.00
CA LEU A 175 -11.67 -4.11 -0.42
C LEU A 175 -11.42 -5.01 0.79
N LEU A 176 -12.17 -6.10 0.91
CA LEU A 176 -11.91 -7.11 1.94
C LEU A 176 -10.67 -7.91 1.52
N MET A 177 -9.50 -7.50 2.02
CA MET A 177 -8.22 -8.08 1.68
C MET A 177 -7.89 -9.25 2.59
N THR A 178 -7.33 -10.31 2.01
CA THR A 178 -6.85 -11.50 2.73
C THR A 178 -5.35 -11.66 2.58
N PRO A 179 -4.66 -12.42 3.45
CA PRO A 179 -3.22 -12.62 3.37
C PRO A 179 -2.81 -13.15 1.99
N GLY A 180 -1.90 -12.45 1.33
CA GLY A 180 -1.37 -12.84 0.03
C GLY A 180 0.02 -13.47 0.10
N SER A 181 0.42 -14.14 -0.98
CA SER A 181 1.64 -14.96 -1.03
C SER A 181 2.52 -14.70 -2.25
N TRP A 182 2.47 -13.50 -2.84
CA TRP A 182 3.26 -13.16 -4.03
C TRP A 182 4.70 -12.75 -3.70
#